data_AF-A0A7J4EWF2-F1
#
_entry.id   AF-A0A7J4EWF2-F1
#
_cell.length_a   1.000
_cell.length_b   1.000
_cell.length_c   1.000
_cell.angle_alpha   90.00
_cell.angle_beta   90.00
_cell.angle_gamma   90.00
#
_symmetry.space_group_name_H-M   'P 1'
#
loop_
_entity.id
_entity.type
_entity.pdbx_description
1 polymer ?
#
loop_
_entity_poly.entity_id
_entity_poly.type
_entity_poly.pdbx_seq_one_letter_code
_entity_poly.pdbx_strand_id
1 'polypeptide(L)'
;MPSGAIAGIDGIKAASLGEIYEVTLITVKPVEGLRDALEKLGIDVDSISEPTTVFEGNFSEAIEKFPQNINVSLVLYLASNFPTKVKIVADPKISVNRHEVIVRGSTATIRTTVENIPLKENPKTSALAAYSLIRLIKDLSEPVVIGT
;
A
#
# COMPACT_ATOMS: atom_id res chain seq x y z
N MET A 1 5.40 14.28 0.10
CA MET A 1 4.55 13.34 0.86
C MET A 1 5.43 12.23 1.41
N PRO A 2 5.19 11.75 2.65
CA PRO A 2 5.97 10.64 3.20
C PRO A 2 5.57 9.32 2.52
N SER A 3 6.43 8.30 2.58
CA SER A 3 6.16 6.98 1.98
C SER A 3 4.98 6.25 2.63
N GLY A 4 4.60 6.61 3.84
CA GLY A 4 3.48 5.99 4.55
C GLY A 4 3.83 4.56 4.99
N ALA A 5 2.92 3.63 4.71
CA ALA A 5 3.00 2.22 5.14
C ALA A 5 3.78 1.32 4.15
N ILE A 6 4.50 1.90 3.17
CA ILE A 6 5.27 1.17 2.16
C ILE A 6 6.71 1.68 2.09
N ALA A 7 7.55 0.96 1.35
CA ALA A 7 8.97 1.24 1.16
C ALA A 7 9.36 1.23 -0.33
N GLY A 8 10.52 1.82 -0.65
CA GLY A 8 11.09 1.85 -2.00
C GLY A 8 10.57 2.97 -2.90
N ILE A 9 9.91 3.99 -2.33
CA ILE A 9 9.38 5.14 -3.09
C ILE A 9 10.50 5.94 -3.77
N ASP A 10 11.66 6.03 -3.15
CA ASP A 10 12.88 6.62 -3.72
C ASP A 10 13.29 5.92 -5.02
N GLY A 11 13.35 4.58 -5.02
CA GLY A 11 13.63 3.79 -6.20
C GLY A 11 12.56 3.95 -7.28
N ILE A 12 11.29 4.03 -6.90
CA ILE A 12 10.17 4.23 -7.85
C ILE A 12 10.25 5.61 -8.51
N LYS A 13 10.54 6.67 -7.74
CA LYS A 13 10.76 8.03 -8.27
C LYS A 13 11.96 8.08 -9.23
N ALA A 14 13.03 7.33 -8.94
CA ALA A 14 14.17 7.25 -9.85
C ALA A 14 13.79 6.49 -11.14
N ALA A 15 13.05 5.38 -11.02
CA ALA A 15 12.60 4.59 -12.15
C ALA A 15 11.63 5.37 -13.07
N SER A 16 10.81 6.27 -12.51
CA SER A 16 9.87 7.10 -13.27
C SER A 16 10.52 8.17 -14.16
N LEU A 17 11.85 8.35 -14.06
CA LEU A 17 12.60 9.15 -15.04
C LEU A 17 12.73 8.44 -16.39
N GLY A 18 12.59 7.11 -16.40
CA GLY A 18 12.43 6.30 -17.60
C GLY A 18 10.97 5.94 -17.86
N GLU A 19 10.75 4.98 -18.75
CA GLU A 19 9.40 4.48 -19.03
C GLU A 19 8.97 3.42 -18.00
N ILE A 20 7.76 3.59 -17.45
CA ILE A 20 7.08 2.62 -16.57
C ILE A 20 6.03 1.86 -17.38
N TYR A 21 6.04 0.54 -17.25
CA TYR A 21 5.11 -0.37 -17.93
C TYR A 21 3.98 -0.85 -17.04
N GLU A 22 4.26 -0.97 -15.74
CA GLU A 22 3.31 -1.51 -14.78
C GLU A 22 3.60 -1.02 -13.36
N VAL A 23 2.53 -0.69 -12.63
CA VAL A 23 2.54 -0.46 -11.18
C VAL A 23 1.40 -1.26 -10.58
N THR A 24 1.73 -2.16 -9.66
CA THR A 24 0.76 -2.99 -8.95
C THR A 24 0.95 -2.83 -7.45
N LEU A 25 -0.16 -2.59 -6.75
CA LEU A 25 -0.25 -2.65 -5.30
C LEU A 25 -1.12 -3.83 -4.90
N ILE A 26 -0.55 -4.79 -4.18
CA ILE A 26 -1.29 -5.85 -3.52
C ILE A 26 -1.34 -5.52 -2.03
N THR A 27 -2.55 -5.46 -1.49
CA THR A 27 -2.78 -5.24 -0.07
C THR A 27 -3.45 -6.47 0.50
N VAL A 28 -2.77 -7.14 1.43
CA VAL A 28 -3.29 -8.29 2.16
C VAL A 28 -3.63 -7.83 3.56
N LYS A 29 -4.88 -8.04 3.99
CA LYS A 29 -5.34 -7.68 5.34
C LYS A 29 -5.94 -8.90 6.04
N PRO A 30 -5.88 -8.94 7.37
CA PRO A 30 -6.74 -9.84 8.14
C PRO A 30 -8.18 -9.63 7.70
N VAL A 31 -8.94 -10.71 7.62
CA VAL A 31 -10.37 -10.71 7.23
C VAL A 31 -11.16 -9.65 8.03
N GLU A 32 -10.92 -9.57 9.34
CA GLU A 32 -11.55 -8.59 10.23
C GLU A 32 -11.24 -7.13 9.85
N GLY A 33 -10.04 -6.86 9.33
CA GLY A 33 -9.64 -5.54 8.86
C GLY A 33 -10.33 -5.08 7.57
N LEU A 34 -11.19 -5.92 7.00
CA LEU A 34 -12.02 -5.67 5.83
C LEU A 34 -13.52 -5.87 6.08
N ARG A 35 -13.95 -6.30 7.27
CA ARG A 35 -15.34 -6.67 7.60
C ARG A 35 -16.37 -5.69 7.04
N ASP A 36 -16.28 -4.41 7.41
CA ASP A 36 -17.22 -3.36 6.96
C ASP A 36 -17.33 -3.25 5.42
N ALA A 37 -16.23 -3.46 4.70
CA ALA A 37 -16.21 -3.38 3.24
C ALA A 37 -16.77 -4.65 2.60
N LEU A 38 -16.46 -5.82 3.17
CA LEU A 38 -16.95 -7.11 2.70
C LEU A 38 -18.47 -7.22 2.87
N GLU A 39 -18.99 -6.82 4.04
CA GLU A 39 -20.43 -6.83 4.32
C GLU A 39 -21.20 -5.91 3.35
N LYS A 40 -20.67 -4.73 3.03
CA LYS A 40 -21.25 -3.81 2.02
C LYS A 40 -21.25 -4.39 0.60
N LEU A 41 -20.29 -5.25 0.30
CA LEU A 41 -20.21 -5.96 -0.98
C LEU A 41 -21.04 -7.26 -0.99
N GLY A 42 -21.73 -7.59 0.11
CA GLY A 42 -22.51 -8.81 0.25
C GLY A 42 -21.65 -10.08 0.36
N ILE A 43 -20.38 -9.93 0.74
CA ILE A 43 -19.46 -11.05 0.94
C ILE A 43 -19.56 -11.52 2.39
N ASP A 44 -19.90 -12.80 2.58
CA ASP A 44 -19.89 -13.42 3.90
C ASP A 44 -18.46 -13.59 4.41
N VAL A 45 -18.13 -12.83 5.45
CA VAL A 45 -16.81 -12.78 6.08
C VAL A 45 -16.42 -14.14 6.67
N ASP A 46 -17.39 -14.89 7.21
CA ASP A 46 -17.15 -16.18 7.87
C ASP A 46 -16.90 -17.31 6.85
N SER A 47 -17.22 -17.08 5.57
CA SER A 47 -16.95 -18.02 4.48
C SER A 47 -15.49 -17.99 4.00
N ILE A 48 -14.71 -16.96 4.35
CA ILE A 48 -13.32 -16.78 3.91
C ILE A 48 -12.38 -17.65 4.74
N SER A 49 -12.14 -18.88 4.27
CA SER A 49 -11.25 -19.85 4.93
C SER A 49 -9.82 -19.90 4.37
N GLU A 50 -9.58 -19.23 3.24
CA GLU A 50 -8.28 -19.11 2.59
C GLU A 50 -8.05 -17.71 2.00
N PRO A 51 -6.80 -17.33 1.67
CA PRO A 51 -6.51 -16.02 1.08
C PRO A 51 -7.34 -15.77 -0.18
N THR A 52 -8.26 -14.82 -0.11
CA THR A 52 -9.26 -14.56 -1.14
C THR A 52 -9.10 -13.16 -1.69
N THR A 53 -9.01 -13.03 -3.01
CA THR A 53 -9.02 -11.70 -3.66
C THR A 53 -10.44 -11.14 -3.63
N VAL A 54 -10.65 -10.09 -2.85
CA VAL A 54 -11.96 -9.46 -2.67
C VAL A 54 -12.15 -8.24 -3.58
N PHE A 55 -11.06 -7.77 -4.17
CA PHE A 55 -11.07 -6.71 -5.17
C PHE A 55 -9.82 -6.78 -6.05
N GLU A 56 -10.00 -6.56 -7.34
CA GLU A 56 -8.92 -6.33 -8.30
C GLU A 56 -9.43 -5.34 -9.36
N GLY A 57 -8.70 -4.24 -9.56
CA GLY A 57 -9.16 -3.17 -10.43
C GLY A 57 -8.22 -1.97 -10.45
N ASN A 58 -8.71 -0.87 -11.04
CA ASN A 58 -7.98 0.38 -11.06
C ASN A 58 -8.16 1.17 -9.75
N PHE A 59 -7.34 2.21 -9.59
CA PHE A 59 -7.37 3.11 -8.44
C PHE A 59 -8.75 3.73 -8.17
N SER A 60 -9.45 4.19 -9.20
CA SER A 60 -10.75 4.87 -9.06
C SER A 60 -11.82 3.95 -8.47
N GLU A 61 -11.89 2.71 -8.95
CA GLU A 61 -12.82 1.69 -8.43
C GLU A 61 -12.47 1.28 -6.99
N ALA A 62 -11.17 1.24 -6.68
CA ALA A 62 -10.69 0.91 -5.34
C ALA A 62 -11.11 1.96 -4.30
N ILE A 63 -11.13 3.25 -4.68
CA ILE A 63 -11.57 4.36 -3.82
C ILE A 63 -13.02 4.18 -3.37
N GLU A 64 -13.91 3.83 -4.29
CA GLU A 64 -15.34 3.71 -4.01
C GLU A 64 -15.64 2.54 -3.07
N LYS A 65 -14.99 1.39 -3.31
CA LYS A 65 -15.26 0.14 -2.57
C LYS A 65 -14.43 0.01 -1.28
N PHE A 66 -13.22 0.57 -1.26
CA PHE A 66 -12.25 0.40 -0.17
C PHE A 66 -11.55 1.71 0.22
N PRO A 67 -12.31 2.72 0.71
CA PRO A 67 -11.77 4.06 0.93
C PRO A 67 -10.64 4.14 1.96
N GLN A 68 -10.55 3.18 2.88
CA GLN A 68 -9.46 3.13 3.86
C GLN A 68 -8.10 2.71 3.27
N ASN A 69 -8.06 2.23 2.02
CA ASN A 69 -6.84 1.71 1.39
C ASN A 69 -6.27 2.63 0.29
N ILE A 70 -6.78 3.86 0.16
CA ILE A 70 -6.43 4.81 -0.92
C ILE A 70 -5.01 5.37 -0.79
N ASN A 71 -4.55 5.59 0.45
CA ASN A 71 -3.35 6.39 0.73
C ASN A 71 -2.10 5.83 0.04
N VAL A 72 -1.92 4.51 0.06
CA VAL A 72 -0.75 3.85 -0.52
C VAL A 72 -0.77 3.93 -2.04
N SER A 73 -1.91 3.64 -2.66
CA SER A 73 -2.07 3.72 -4.11
C SER A 73 -1.89 5.13 -4.66
N LEU A 74 -2.31 6.16 -3.92
CA LEU A 74 -2.09 7.55 -4.33
C LEU A 74 -0.61 7.92 -4.30
N VAL A 75 0.12 7.53 -3.24
CA VAL A 75 1.57 7.75 -3.17
C VAL A 75 2.28 7.07 -4.34
N LEU A 76 1.89 5.85 -4.70
CA LEU A 76 2.46 5.13 -5.84
C LEU A 76 2.16 5.81 -7.18
N TYR A 77 0.92 6.25 -7.38
CA TYR A 77 0.55 7.01 -8.57
C TYR A 77 1.40 8.27 -8.73
N LEU A 78 1.56 9.05 -7.65
CA LEU A 78 2.36 10.27 -7.67
C LEU A 78 3.86 10.00 -7.85
N ALA A 79 4.39 8.93 -7.26
CA ALA A 79 5.81 8.58 -7.36
C ALA A 79 6.20 8.01 -8.71
N SER A 80 5.28 7.27 -9.36
CA SER A 80 5.53 6.60 -10.64
C SER A 80 5.04 7.38 -11.85
N ASN A 81 4.14 8.34 -11.65
CA ASN A 81 3.37 9.00 -12.71
C ASN A 81 2.66 7.99 -13.64
N PHE A 82 2.22 6.86 -13.08
CA PHE A 82 1.61 5.75 -13.83
C PHE A 82 0.39 5.18 -13.08
N PRO A 83 -0.70 4.82 -13.78
CA PRO A 83 -1.88 4.23 -13.15
C PRO A 83 -1.56 2.96 -12.35
N THR A 84 -1.93 2.96 -11.06
CA THR A 84 -1.70 1.82 -10.17
C THR A 84 -2.85 0.82 -10.28
N LYS A 85 -2.54 -0.44 -10.61
CA LYS A 85 -3.45 -1.57 -10.43
C LYS A 85 -3.51 -1.94 -8.95
N VAL A 86 -4.70 -2.11 -8.41
CA VAL A 86 -4.92 -2.40 -7.00
C VAL A 86 -5.55 -3.77 -6.86
N LYS A 87 -4.96 -4.59 -5.99
CA LYS A 87 -5.49 -5.90 -5.58
C LYS A 87 -5.62 -5.91 -4.07
N ILE A 88 -6.79 -6.29 -3.56
CA ILE A 88 -7.05 -6.42 -2.11
C ILE A 88 -7.38 -7.88 -1.83
N VAL A 89 -6.63 -8.45 -0.88
CA VAL A 89 -6.75 -9.85 -0.46
C VAL A 89 -7.16 -9.87 1.01
N ALA A 90 -8.23 -10.59 1.31
CA ALA A 90 -8.60 -10.95 2.66
C ALA A 90 -7.95 -12.29 3.00
N ASP A 91 -7.13 -12.34 4.04
CA ASP A 91 -6.42 -13.56 4.44
C ASP A 91 -6.71 -13.88 5.91
N PRO A 92 -7.32 -15.05 6.21
CA PRO A 92 -7.64 -15.43 7.59
C PRO A 92 -6.40 -15.87 8.39
N LYS A 93 -5.24 -16.07 7.75
CA LYS A 93 -4.02 -16.59 8.39
C LYS A 93 -3.05 -15.50 8.83
N ILE A 94 -3.26 -14.24 8.46
CA ILE A 94 -2.37 -13.13 8.83
C ILE A 94 -2.98 -12.27 9.94
N SER A 95 -2.10 -11.75 10.79
CA SER A 95 -2.45 -10.87 11.90
C SER A 95 -2.03 -9.41 11.69
N VAL A 96 -1.33 -9.12 10.57
CA VAL A 96 -0.80 -7.79 10.24
C VAL A 96 -1.08 -7.47 8.77
N ASN A 97 -1.19 -6.19 8.45
CA ASN A 97 -1.40 -5.77 7.06
C ASN A 97 -0.09 -5.92 6.27
N ARG A 98 -0.16 -6.51 5.08
CA ARG A 98 0.97 -6.61 4.16
C ARG A 98 0.69 -5.80 2.90
N HIS A 99 1.64 -4.97 2.50
CA HIS A 99 1.63 -4.29 1.21
C HIS A 99 2.78 -4.82 0.36
N GLU A 100 2.45 -5.25 -0.86
CA GLU A 100 3.42 -5.63 -1.88
C GLU A 100 3.30 -4.64 -3.04
N VAL A 101 4.43 -4.04 -3.40
CA VAL A 101 4.52 -3.10 -4.52
C VAL A 101 5.39 -3.72 -5.59
N ILE A 102 4.88 -3.75 -6.82
CA ILE A 102 5.60 -4.24 -7.98
C ILE A 102 5.57 -3.12 -9.03
N VAL A 103 6.75 -2.62 -9.39
CA VAL A 103 6.92 -1.65 -10.47
C VAL A 103 7.84 -2.24 -11.52
N ARG A 104 7.41 -2.21 -12.78
CA ARG A 104 8.23 -2.64 -13.93
C ARG A 104 8.43 -1.46 -14.86
N GLY A 105 9.67 -1.23 -15.27
CA GLY A 105 10.01 -0.21 -16.24
C GLY A 105 11.27 -0.55 -17.01
N SER A 106 11.63 0.36 -17.91
CA SER A 106 12.82 0.31 -18.76
C SER A 106 14.15 0.23 -18.01
N THR A 107 14.20 0.77 -16.79
CA THR A 107 15.43 0.91 -16.00
C THR A 107 15.55 -0.14 -14.89
N ALA A 108 14.43 -0.63 -14.34
CA ALA A 108 14.42 -1.59 -13.26
C ALA A 108 13.07 -2.32 -13.13
N THR A 109 13.09 -3.47 -12.48
CA THR A 109 11.92 -4.05 -11.83
C THR A 109 12.10 -3.96 -10.32
N ILE A 110 11.22 -3.22 -9.66
CA ILE A 110 11.23 -3.01 -8.21
C ILE A 110 10.13 -3.87 -7.60
N ARG A 111 10.49 -4.62 -6.55
CA ARG A 111 9.55 -5.34 -5.69
C ARG A 111 9.83 -5.02 -4.24
N THR A 112 8.84 -4.51 -3.52
CA THR A 112 8.93 -4.30 -2.08
C THR A 112 7.77 -4.96 -1.37
N THR A 113 8.03 -5.48 -0.18
CA THR A 113 7.04 -6.07 0.70
C THR A 113 7.20 -5.47 2.08
N VAL A 114 6.12 -4.96 2.64
CA VAL A 114 6.09 -4.38 3.99
C VAL A 114 4.97 -5.02 4.79
N GLU A 115 5.34 -5.72 5.85
CA GLU A 115 4.42 -6.23 6.87
C GLU A 115 4.34 -5.20 8.00
N ASN A 116 3.21 -4.52 8.09
CA ASN A 116 3.02 -3.38 8.96
C ASN A 116 2.53 -3.81 10.34
N ILE A 117 3.35 -3.56 11.35
CA ILE A 117 2.94 -3.73 12.74
C ILE A 117 1.97 -2.59 13.12
N PRO A 118 0.74 -2.90 13.56
CA PRO A 118 -0.24 -1.90 13.97
C PRO A 118 0.22 -1.18 15.26
N LEU A 119 -0.18 0.08 15.41
CA LEU A 119 0.00 0.79 16.68
C LEU A 119 -0.91 0.17 17.75
N LYS A 120 -0.37 -0.04 18.95
CA LYS A 120 -1.15 -0.54 20.10
C LYS A 120 -2.34 0.36 20.42
N GLU A 121 -2.15 1.68 20.30
CA GLU A 121 -3.15 2.70 20.62
C GLU A 121 -4.18 2.91 19.50
N ASN A 122 -3.81 2.58 18.25
CA ASN A 122 -4.70 2.67 17.10
C ASN A 122 -4.39 1.54 16.10
N PRO A 123 -5.02 0.36 16.26
CA PRO A 123 -4.77 -0.79 15.41
C PRO A 123 -5.09 -0.57 13.92
N LYS A 124 -5.88 0.47 13.58
CA LYS A 124 -6.20 0.83 12.20
C LYS A 124 -5.03 1.50 11.46
N THR A 125 -3.98 1.92 12.17
CA THR A 125 -2.84 2.66 11.61
C THR A 125 -1.52 1.92 11.87
N SER A 126 -0.63 1.89 10.87
CA SER A 126 0.71 1.34 11.06
C SER A 126 1.65 2.34 11.73
N ALA A 127 2.54 1.84 12.59
CA ALA A 127 3.57 2.67 13.21
C ALA A 127 4.50 3.30 12.15
N LEU A 128 4.81 2.55 11.10
CA LEU A 128 5.65 3.00 9.99
C LEU A 128 5.07 4.21 9.28
N ALA A 129 3.75 4.25 9.04
CA ALA A 129 3.12 5.40 8.40
C ALA A 129 3.32 6.69 9.22
N ALA A 130 3.09 6.64 10.54
CA ALA A 130 3.32 7.77 11.42
C ALA A 130 4.82 8.18 11.44
N TYR A 131 5.73 7.21 11.54
CA TYR A 131 7.17 7.49 11.59
C TYR A 131 7.72 8.02 10.26
N SER A 132 7.14 7.63 9.12
CA SER A 132 7.51 8.18 7.82
C SER A 132 7.22 9.68 7.73
N LEU A 133 6.13 10.15 8.35
CA LEU A 133 5.84 11.59 8.46
C LEU A 133 6.81 12.30 9.39
N ILE A 134 7.13 11.71 10.55
CA ILE A 134 8.12 12.27 11.48
C ILE A 134 9.49 12.38 10.81
N ARG A 135 9.92 11.34 10.08
CA ARG A 135 11.19 11.34 9.32
C ARG A 135 11.20 12.45 8.28
N LEU A 136 10.13 12.59 7.48
CA LEU A 136 9.99 13.67 6.51
C LEU A 136 10.16 15.06 7.16
N ILE A 137 9.55 15.29 8.32
CA ILE A 137 9.70 16.57 9.04
C ILE A 137 11.15 16.77 9.51
N LYS A 138 11.79 15.72 10.04
CA LYS A 138 13.20 15.79 10.47
C LYS A 138 14.14 16.09 9.31
N ASP A 139 13.92 15.47 8.15
CA ASP A 139 14.75 15.66 6.95
C ASP A 139 14.84 17.14 6.52
N LEU A 140 13.83 17.96 6.87
CA LEU A 140 13.85 19.41 6.56
C LEU A 140 14.97 20.18 7.27
N SER A 141 15.55 19.63 8.34
CA SER A 141 16.58 20.29 9.15
C SER A 141 17.86 19.49 9.30
N GLU A 142 17.99 18.34 8.65
CA GLU A 142 19.14 17.45 8.83
C GLU A 142 20.25 17.79 7.84
N PRO A 143 21.52 17.80 8.27
CA PRO A 143 22.64 18.18 7.40
C PRO A 143 22.93 17.13 6.32
N VAL A 144 22.45 15.90 6.51
CA VAL A 144 22.60 14.79 5.57
C VAL A 144 21.26 14.09 5.43
N VAL A 145 20.80 13.95 4.19
CA VAL A 145 19.55 13.25 3.83
C VAL A 145 19.91 12.05 2.96
N ILE A 146 19.34 10.88 3.28
CA ILE A 146 19.54 9.63 2.54
C ILE A 146 18.23 9.31 1.81
N GLY A 147 18.30 9.06 0.50
CA GLY A 147 17.13 8.84 -0.34
C GLY A 147 16.64 10.13 -1.02
N THR A 148 15.36 10.15 -1.45
CA THR A 148 14.78 11.24 -2.26
C THR A 148 13.44 11.73 -1.75
#